data_AF-A0A9E5N0C7-F1
#
_entry.id   AF-A0A9E5N0C7-F1
#
_cell.length_a   1.000
_cell.length_b   1.000
_cell.length_c   1.000
_cell.angle_alpha   90.00
_cell.angle_beta   90.00
_cell.angle_gamma   90.00
#
_symmetry.space_group_name_H-M   'P 1'
#
loop_
_entity.id
_entity.type
_entity.pdbx_description
1 polymer ?
#
loop_
_entity_poly.entity_id
_entity_poly.type
_entity_poly.pdbx_seq_one_letter_code
_entity_poly.pdbx_strand_id
1 'polypeptide(L)'
;RRRLPALLLMAACGFWGWVVDGRPADAEPAVQGRHASVLDLFPSSGLPSKAGQTRCSFAYEPSGSTWNAGVDERHVFFAFIQGEGWRLGVGKGGHIYSLRGPYGESVPPQRELSPWNDEVWQSVITSEVLADPIHQYHGAHPDEWGKVFPLLYFVHQAGIYVKGARPDDDRAPAPFYSPCLRKQWNGATKTLRLVNWMQQANSPCVWKSGVLIYTAYRDLGEGIIEVDQVLHNFGSVPLDYLSTPWGGVRKSSLPHTIISKADGSWAEEEGLWNWDDVPELRLPQAGGWAAWVQNPADDASPALSLVFGTQHVQGNEDRPADFVKVPYRVESERKILWGTAGKAGERDYEAAEQVTKLALRPGESCSLRWFLVSGKFGHVRQVASRLVAHAEIKTISFDAAAIQSVWAADGRVSTSGEGAPWAGFLAFPAPGSVPVFLLKDRRSGEYLVTTDIYALAPSEPFPNPLPPDHAEYARYQNRVFYKQYSPHIGYEDLLGYAYPTKPIDKPAAKIEAPPGVRLHPSAQNLWLPQ
;
A
#
# COMPACT_ATOMS: atom_id res chain seq x y z
N ARG A 1 -16.02 -40.38 34.22
CA ARG A 1 -16.58 -40.65 35.58
C ARG A 1 -15.59 -40.02 36.56
N ARG A 2 -15.85 -38.79 37.07
CA ARG A 2 -16.38 -38.49 38.42
C ARG A 2 -15.56 -39.23 39.51
N ARG A 3 -14.95 -38.61 40.55
CA ARG A 3 -15.25 -37.38 41.29
C ARG A 3 -14.09 -37.03 42.26
N LEU A 4 -14.03 -35.74 42.60
CA LEU A 4 -13.51 -35.05 43.81
C LEU A 4 -13.76 -35.75 45.18
N PRO A 5 -13.08 -35.30 46.27
CA PRO A 5 -13.58 -34.23 47.17
C PRO A 5 -12.52 -33.12 47.43
N ALA A 6 -12.82 -31.80 47.60
CA ALA A 6 -13.57 -31.09 48.66
C ALA A 6 -12.92 -31.26 50.08
N LEU A 7 -12.67 -30.28 50.96
CA LEU A 7 -13.20 -28.93 51.20
C LEU A 7 -12.43 -28.25 52.38
N LEU A 8 -12.29 -26.90 52.40
CA LEU A 8 -12.38 -25.89 53.52
C LEU A 8 -11.65 -26.09 54.89
N LEU A 9 -11.25 -25.11 55.73
CA LEU A 9 -11.03 -23.64 55.80
C LEU A 9 -10.59 -23.31 57.27
N MET A 10 -10.01 -22.10 57.50
CA MET A 10 -9.89 -21.35 58.80
C MET A 10 -8.79 -21.79 59.80
N ALA A 11 -8.10 -20.95 60.58
CA ALA A 11 -8.11 -19.51 60.93
C ALA A 11 -6.72 -19.15 61.57
N ALA A 12 -6.10 -18.01 61.27
CA ALA A 12 -6.04 -16.74 62.05
C ALA A 12 -4.87 -16.56 63.05
N CYS A 13 -4.26 -15.36 62.97
CA CYS A 13 -3.46 -14.59 63.95
C CYS A 13 -2.05 -15.10 64.30
N GLY A 14 -0.97 -14.29 64.37
CA GLY A 14 -0.85 -12.84 64.33
C GLY A 14 0.62 -12.36 64.31
N PHE A 15 0.74 -11.09 63.93
CA PHE A 15 1.86 -10.12 63.88
C PHE A 15 3.04 -10.29 64.86
N TRP A 16 4.24 -9.93 64.40
CA TRP A 16 5.09 -8.85 64.94
C TRP A 16 5.84 -8.18 63.76
N GLY A 17 5.86 -6.85 63.74
CA GLY A 17 6.18 -6.02 62.58
C GLY A 17 7.62 -5.53 62.51
N TRP A 18 8.02 -5.11 61.31
CA TRP A 18 9.12 -4.17 61.07
C TRP A 18 8.56 -2.99 60.27
N VAL A 19 8.82 -1.79 60.79
CA VAL A 19 8.48 -0.51 60.18
C VAL A 19 9.45 -0.27 59.02
N VAL A 20 8.93 -0.03 57.82
CA VAL A 20 9.67 0.60 56.72
C VAL A 20 8.87 1.82 56.28
N ASP A 21 9.55 2.96 56.32
CA ASP A 21 9.04 4.29 56.01
C ASP A 21 8.28 4.35 54.68
N GLY A 22 7.06 4.87 54.75
CA GLY A 22 6.24 5.18 53.60
C GLY A 22 6.83 6.35 52.81
N ARG A 23 7.41 6.05 51.65
CA ARG A 23 7.37 6.98 50.51
C ARG A 23 6.18 6.56 49.65
N PRO A 24 5.33 7.49 49.20
CA PRO A 24 4.33 7.17 48.19
C PRO A 24 5.06 6.62 46.97
N ALA A 25 4.55 5.51 46.42
CA ALA A 25 5.01 4.99 45.14
C ALA A 25 4.96 6.14 44.14
N ASP A 26 6.12 6.51 43.60
CA ASP A 26 6.23 7.49 42.53
C ASP A 26 5.27 7.04 41.42
N ALA A 27 4.24 7.85 41.19
CA ALA A 27 3.36 7.69 40.05
C ALA A 27 4.26 7.61 38.81
N GLU A 28 4.10 6.56 38.00
CA GLU A 28 4.69 6.53 36.66
C GLU A 28 4.33 7.86 35.98
N PRO A 29 5.31 8.61 35.46
CA PRO A 29 5.02 9.86 34.79
C PRO A 29 4.06 9.56 33.65
N ALA A 30 2.94 10.29 33.61
CA ALA A 30 2.02 10.28 32.49
C ALA A 30 2.84 10.39 31.20
N VAL A 31 2.71 9.41 30.31
CA VAL A 31 3.43 9.37 29.04
C VAL A 31 3.08 10.64 28.26
N GLN A 32 3.94 11.65 28.32
CA GLN A 32 3.84 12.80 27.45
C GLN A 32 3.95 12.28 26.01
N GLY A 33 2.95 12.60 25.19
CA GLY A 33 2.89 12.13 23.80
C GLY A 33 4.16 12.50 23.04
N ARG A 34 4.74 11.53 22.32
CA ARG A 34 5.91 11.76 21.47
C ARG A 34 5.45 12.41 20.18
N HIS A 35 5.94 13.62 19.89
CA HIS A 35 5.68 14.25 18.59
C HIS A 35 6.19 13.36 17.45
N ALA A 36 5.34 13.13 16.45
CA ALA A 36 5.65 12.31 15.28
C ALA A 36 4.84 12.78 14.06
N SER A 37 5.35 12.49 12.86
CA SER A 37 4.60 12.60 11.62
C SER A 37 3.84 11.31 11.35
N VAL A 38 2.71 11.38 10.64
CA VAL A 38 2.04 10.18 10.09
C VAL A 38 2.96 9.33 9.21
N LEU A 39 4.06 9.91 8.69
CA LEU A 39 5.06 9.23 7.86
C LEU A 39 6.18 8.54 8.66
N ASP A 40 6.16 8.56 9.99
CA ASP A 40 7.22 7.97 10.84
C ASP A 40 6.94 6.51 11.28
N LEU A 41 6.01 5.83 10.61
CA LEU A 41 5.48 4.52 11.04
C LEU A 41 6.24 3.30 10.51
N PHE A 42 7.23 3.49 9.65
CA PHE A 42 7.95 2.39 9.00
C PHE A 42 8.84 1.65 10.01
N PRO A 43 8.74 0.32 10.12
CA PRO A 43 9.69 -0.47 10.90
C PRO A 43 11.13 -0.27 10.37
N SER A 44 12.11 -0.29 11.27
CA SER A 44 13.52 -0.21 10.85
C SER A 44 13.94 -1.50 10.15
N SER A 45 14.62 -1.40 9.01
CA SER A 45 15.29 -2.54 8.37
C SER A 45 16.60 -2.94 9.04
N GLY A 46 17.13 -2.08 9.92
CA GLY A 46 18.48 -2.22 10.50
C GLY A 46 19.62 -2.01 9.50
N LEU A 47 19.33 -1.74 8.23
CA LEU A 47 20.33 -1.56 7.19
C LEU A 47 20.89 -0.13 7.21
N PRO A 48 22.22 0.04 7.28
CA PRO A 48 22.85 1.35 7.15
C PRO A 48 22.73 1.85 5.70
N SER A 49 22.51 3.15 5.53
CA SER A 49 22.71 3.77 4.21
C SER A 49 24.20 3.99 3.99
N LYS A 50 24.72 3.63 2.82
CA LYS A 50 26.10 3.97 2.45
C LYS A 50 26.23 5.45 2.10
N ALA A 51 27.45 5.96 2.25
CA ALA A 51 27.82 7.30 1.77
C ALA A 51 27.60 7.38 0.25
N GLY A 52 27.27 8.58 -0.24
CA GLY A 52 26.95 8.84 -1.65
C GLY A 52 25.94 9.98 -1.76
N GLN A 53 25.79 10.57 -2.94
CA GLN A 53 24.82 11.63 -3.17
C GLN A 53 23.54 11.06 -3.78
N THR A 54 22.41 11.37 -3.15
CA THR A 54 21.07 11.02 -3.67
C THR A 54 20.30 12.30 -3.84
N ARG A 55 19.74 12.49 -5.04
CA ARG A 55 18.90 13.64 -5.36
C ARG A 55 17.44 13.21 -5.41
N CYS A 56 16.56 13.97 -4.77
CA CYS A 56 15.12 13.86 -4.94
C CYS A 56 14.58 15.20 -5.43
N SER A 57 13.62 15.16 -6.36
CA SER A 57 12.95 16.37 -6.85
C SER A 57 11.49 16.07 -7.12
N PHE A 58 10.64 17.05 -6.80
CA PHE A 58 9.22 17.09 -7.15
C PHE A 58 8.95 17.97 -8.38
N ALA A 59 9.98 18.56 -8.98
CA ALA A 59 9.88 19.28 -10.25
C ALA A 59 10.05 18.30 -11.40
N TYR A 60 9.16 18.38 -12.40
CA TYR A 60 9.19 17.49 -13.54
C TYR A 60 10.49 17.64 -14.32
N GLU A 61 11.16 16.50 -14.49
CA GLU A 61 12.29 16.32 -15.39
C GLU A 61 12.05 14.98 -16.09
N PRO A 62 12.00 14.94 -17.43
CA PRO A 62 11.78 13.71 -18.17
C PRO A 62 12.75 12.61 -17.74
N SER A 63 12.26 11.37 -17.62
CA SER A 63 13.14 10.23 -17.31
C SER A 63 14.20 9.99 -18.39
N GLY A 64 13.95 10.44 -19.63
CA GLY A 64 14.74 10.10 -20.81
C GLY A 64 14.34 8.74 -21.41
N SER A 65 13.22 8.17 -20.96
CA SER A 65 12.66 6.92 -21.46
C SER A 65 11.69 7.13 -22.60
N THR A 66 11.54 6.07 -23.40
CA THR A 66 10.61 6.04 -24.54
C THR A 66 9.35 5.29 -24.14
N TRP A 67 8.20 5.95 -24.35
CA TRP A 67 6.87 5.43 -24.06
C TRP A 67 6.09 5.25 -25.36
N ASN A 68 5.02 4.46 -25.32
CA ASN A 68 4.16 4.30 -26.49
C ASN A 68 3.52 5.63 -26.88
N ALA A 69 3.21 5.78 -28.17
CA ALA A 69 2.50 6.95 -28.68
C ALA A 69 1.19 7.16 -27.91
N GLY A 70 0.87 8.43 -27.61
CA GLY A 70 -0.32 8.81 -26.84
C GLY A 70 -0.17 8.75 -25.32
N VAL A 71 0.97 8.27 -24.80
CA VAL A 71 1.26 8.27 -23.37
C VAL A 71 2.23 9.40 -23.00
N ASP A 72 1.85 10.20 -22.01
CA ASP A 72 2.65 11.30 -21.49
C ASP A 72 3.08 11.04 -20.05
N GLU A 73 4.38 11.05 -19.80
CA GLU A 73 4.99 10.91 -18.47
C GLU A 73 4.56 12.01 -17.50
N ARG A 74 4.28 13.23 -18.00
CA ARG A 74 3.82 14.36 -17.18
C ARG A 74 2.51 14.06 -16.47
N HIS A 75 1.69 13.17 -17.01
CA HIS A 75 0.43 12.77 -16.39
C HIS A 75 0.65 11.96 -15.11
N VAL A 76 1.69 11.12 -15.05
CA VAL A 76 1.98 10.27 -13.88
C VAL A 76 3.00 10.88 -12.93
N PHE A 77 3.93 11.70 -13.42
CA PHE A 77 5.06 12.19 -12.62
C PHE A 77 4.62 12.82 -11.29
N PHE A 78 5.30 12.40 -10.22
CA PHE A 78 5.19 13.03 -8.90
C PHE A 78 6.55 13.44 -8.35
N ALA A 79 7.52 12.54 -8.39
CA ALA A 79 8.89 12.82 -8.01
C ALA A 79 9.86 11.91 -8.79
N PHE A 80 11.14 12.25 -8.78
CA PHE A 80 12.18 11.27 -9.05
C PHE A 80 13.17 11.20 -7.89
N ILE A 81 13.79 10.04 -7.74
CA ILE A 81 14.95 9.80 -6.87
C ILE A 81 16.08 9.32 -7.77
N GLN A 82 17.25 9.91 -7.62
CA GLN A 82 18.43 9.57 -8.41
C GLN A 82 19.58 9.26 -7.46
N GLY A 83 20.02 8.01 -7.49
CA GLY A 83 21.24 7.55 -6.83
C GLY A 83 22.38 7.34 -7.83
N GLU A 84 23.43 6.65 -7.40
CA GLU A 84 24.56 6.34 -8.26
C GLU A 84 24.20 5.26 -9.28
N GLY A 85 24.19 5.64 -10.57
CA GLY A 85 23.95 4.69 -11.67
C GLY A 85 22.50 4.29 -11.89
N TRP A 86 21.54 4.92 -11.22
CA TRP A 86 20.11 4.69 -11.44
C TRP A 86 19.25 5.93 -11.19
N ARG A 87 18.07 5.97 -11.81
CA ARG A 87 17.04 6.99 -11.60
C ARG A 87 15.66 6.34 -11.53
N LEU A 88 14.97 6.54 -10.41
CA LEU A 88 13.64 6.04 -10.12
C LEU A 88 12.62 7.16 -10.31
N GLY A 89 11.61 6.94 -11.15
CA GLY A 89 10.42 7.78 -11.26
C GLY A 89 9.31 7.26 -10.35
N VAL A 90 8.82 8.12 -9.46
CA VAL A 90 7.70 7.84 -8.56
C VAL A 90 6.45 8.57 -9.05
N GLY A 91 5.36 7.82 -9.20
CA GLY A 91 4.12 8.29 -9.79
C GLY A 91 3.21 8.96 -8.75
N LYS A 92 2.18 9.66 -9.20
CA LYS A 92 1.19 10.32 -8.33
C LYS A 92 0.49 9.35 -7.37
N GLY A 93 0.34 8.09 -7.77
CA GLY A 93 -0.15 6.99 -6.91
C GLY A 93 0.89 6.45 -5.91
N GLY A 94 2.10 6.99 -5.89
CA GLY A 94 3.21 6.52 -5.06
C GLY A 94 3.86 5.23 -5.55
N HIS A 95 3.53 4.76 -6.76
CA HIS A 95 4.10 3.58 -7.42
C HIS A 95 5.36 3.94 -8.23
N ILE A 96 6.15 2.94 -8.64
CA ILE A 96 7.29 3.15 -9.54
C ILE A 96 6.80 3.10 -10.99
N TYR A 97 6.90 4.22 -11.70
CA TYR A 97 6.51 4.29 -13.11
C TYR A 97 7.71 4.29 -14.08
N SER A 98 8.92 4.47 -13.56
CA SER A 98 10.17 4.44 -14.34
C SER A 98 11.32 4.01 -13.44
N LEU A 99 12.24 3.19 -13.96
CA LEU A 99 13.49 2.87 -13.31
C LEU A 99 14.57 2.70 -14.37
N ARG A 100 15.43 3.72 -14.47
CA ARG A 100 16.59 3.66 -15.35
C ARG A 100 17.82 3.20 -14.62
N GLY A 101 18.60 2.32 -15.24
CA GLY A 101 19.86 1.81 -14.73
C GLY A 101 20.87 1.55 -15.85
N PRO A 102 21.91 0.72 -15.61
CA PRO A 102 22.89 0.36 -16.65
C PRO A 102 22.28 -0.39 -17.84
N TYR A 103 21.06 -0.92 -17.68
CA TYR A 103 20.27 -1.61 -18.70
C TYR A 103 19.39 -0.68 -19.55
N GLY A 104 19.41 0.63 -19.32
CA GLY A 104 18.42 1.55 -19.91
C GLY A 104 17.20 1.69 -19.02
N GLU A 105 15.98 1.63 -19.58
CA GLU A 105 14.71 1.69 -18.83
C GLU A 105 14.21 0.27 -18.54
N SER A 106 13.97 -0.06 -17.26
CA SER A 106 13.39 -1.36 -16.90
C SER A 106 11.88 -1.34 -16.88
N VAL A 107 11.18 -0.21 -16.79
CA VAL A 107 9.71 -0.21 -16.79
C VAL A 107 9.18 -0.34 -18.24
N PRO A 108 8.22 -1.25 -18.51
CA PRO A 108 7.73 -1.50 -19.86
C PRO A 108 7.06 -0.27 -20.49
N PRO A 109 6.92 -0.22 -21.84
CA PRO A 109 6.05 0.75 -22.48
C PRO A 109 4.61 0.65 -21.95
N GLN A 110 3.98 1.80 -21.73
CA GLN A 110 2.63 1.86 -21.20
C GLN A 110 1.58 1.73 -22.29
N ARG A 111 0.41 1.17 -21.97
CA ARG A 111 -0.73 1.18 -22.89
C ARG A 111 -1.54 2.48 -22.77
N GLU A 112 -2.14 2.94 -23.87
CA GLU A 112 -3.10 4.06 -23.86
C GLU A 112 -4.38 3.69 -23.09
N LEU A 113 -4.75 2.40 -23.09
CA LEU A 113 -5.82 1.84 -22.28
C LEU A 113 -5.27 1.55 -20.88
N SER A 114 -5.32 2.55 -19.99
CA SER A 114 -4.80 2.54 -18.61
C SER A 114 -3.30 2.82 -18.44
N PRO A 115 -2.83 3.98 -18.91
CA PRO A 115 -1.42 4.32 -18.83
C PRO A 115 -1.01 4.45 -17.36
N TRP A 116 0.13 3.85 -17.03
CA TRP A 116 0.75 3.92 -15.70
C TRP A 116 -0.06 3.20 -14.60
N ASN A 117 -0.84 2.18 -14.96
CA ASN A 117 -1.52 1.34 -13.98
C ASN A 117 -1.01 -0.11 -13.99
N ASP A 118 -0.86 -0.77 -15.14
CA ASP A 118 -0.48 -2.21 -15.17
C ASP A 118 1.02 -2.44 -15.39
N GLU A 119 1.65 -1.67 -16.26
CA GLU A 119 3.08 -1.78 -16.60
C GLU A 119 3.95 -0.94 -15.65
N VAL A 120 3.77 -1.09 -14.34
CA VAL A 120 4.46 -0.33 -13.29
C VAL A 120 4.78 -1.25 -12.11
N TRP A 121 5.61 -0.81 -11.16
CA TRP A 121 5.73 -1.53 -9.88
C TRP A 121 4.82 -0.92 -8.83
N GLN A 122 3.87 -1.71 -8.31
CA GLN A 122 2.86 -1.27 -7.36
C GLN A 122 2.42 -2.40 -6.41
N SER A 123 1.62 -2.05 -5.41
CA SER A 123 0.86 -3.02 -4.61
C SER A 123 -0.60 -3.07 -5.05
N VAL A 124 -1.16 -4.28 -5.12
CA VAL A 124 -2.59 -4.54 -5.40
C VAL A 124 -3.15 -5.44 -4.32
N ILE A 125 -4.30 -5.08 -3.74
CA ILE A 125 -4.95 -5.87 -2.69
C ILE A 125 -6.44 -6.08 -3.00
N THR A 126 -6.96 -7.27 -2.72
CA THR A 126 -8.36 -7.63 -3.00
C THR A 126 -8.98 -8.44 -1.84
N SER A 127 -10.29 -8.64 -1.96
CA SER A 127 -11.10 -9.58 -1.19
C SER A 127 -11.59 -10.65 -2.15
N GLU A 128 -10.99 -11.84 -2.11
CA GLU A 128 -11.31 -12.95 -3.01
C GLU A 128 -12.77 -13.37 -2.87
N VAL A 129 -13.33 -13.31 -1.66
CA VAL A 129 -14.77 -13.59 -1.42
C VAL A 129 -15.71 -12.65 -2.18
N LEU A 130 -15.25 -11.44 -2.53
CA LEU A 130 -16.00 -10.51 -3.37
C LEU A 130 -15.63 -10.62 -4.85
N ALA A 131 -14.36 -10.88 -5.17
CA ALA A 131 -13.87 -10.92 -6.54
C ALA A 131 -14.17 -12.25 -7.26
N ASP A 132 -13.95 -13.40 -6.60
CA ASP A 132 -14.02 -14.72 -7.22
C ASP A 132 -15.39 -15.03 -7.84
N PRO A 133 -16.53 -14.78 -7.17
CA PRO A 133 -17.84 -15.05 -7.77
C PRO A 133 -18.07 -14.25 -9.06
N ILE A 134 -17.55 -13.02 -9.11
CA ILE A 134 -17.67 -12.17 -10.30
C ILE A 134 -16.71 -12.63 -11.40
N HIS A 135 -15.49 -13.06 -11.06
CA HIS A 135 -14.58 -13.69 -12.02
C HIS A 135 -15.16 -14.97 -12.62
N GLN A 136 -15.78 -15.83 -11.80
CA GLN A 136 -16.44 -17.04 -12.29
C GLN A 136 -17.60 -16.72 -13.23
N TYR A 137 -18.44 -15.75 -12.86
CA TYR A 137 -19.53 -15.29 -13.72
C TYR A 137 -18.99 -14.74 -15.04
N HIS A 138 -17.94 -13.91 -15.00
CA HIS A 138 -17.30 -13.38 -16.21
C HIS A 138 -16.70 -14.49 -17.08
N GLY A 139 -16.01 -15.46 -16.50
CA GLY A 139 -15.43 -16.59 -17.23
C GLY A 139 -16.49 -17.39 -18.00
N ALA A 140 -17.69 -17.53 -17.44
CA ALA A 140 -18.83 -18.14 -18.12
C ALA A 140 -19.53 -17.20 -19.13
N HIS A 141 -19.34 -15.88 -19.02
CA HIS A 141 -20.00 -14.85 -19.84
C HIS A 141 -18.99 -13.78 -20.31
N PRO A 142 -18.00 -14.15 -21.16
CA PRO A 142 -16.91 -13.25 -21.52
C PRO A 142 -17.36 -11.97 -22.22
N ASP A 143 -18.45 -12.03 -22.99
CA ASP A 143 -19.04 -10.87 -23.70
C ASP A 143 -19.68 -9.83 -22.76
N GLU A 144 -19.86 -10.17 -21.48
CA GLU A 144 -20.50 -9.31 -20.48
C GLU A 144 -19.51 -8.52 -19.62
N TRP A 145 -18.21 -8.56 -19.94
CA TRP A 145 -17.14 -7.90 -19.18
C TRP A 145 -17.48 -6.47 -18.76
N GLY A 146 -17.95 -5.64 -19.69
CA GLY A 146 -18.27 -4.24 -19.42
C GLY A 146 -19.36 -4.03 -18.36
N LYS A 147 -20.27 -5.00 -18.18
CA LYS A 147 -21.34 -4.93 -17.18
C LYS A 147 -20.86 -5.29 -15.78
N VAL A 148 -19.97 -6.28 -15.69
CA VAL A 148 -19.49 -6.83 -14.41
C VAL A 148 -18.20 -6.17 -13.92
N PHE A 149 -17.50 -5.46 -14.79
CA PHE A 149 -16.31 -4.67 -14.46
C PHE A 149 -16.49 -3.81 -13.19
N PRO A 150 -17.60 -3.05 -13.02
CA PRO A 150 -17.80 -2.22 -11.83
C PRO A 150 -18.08 -3.00 -10.53
N LEU A 151 -18.27 -4.32 -10.61
CA LEU A 151 -18.49 -5.22 -9.48
C LEU A 151 -17.21 -5.82 -8.92
N LEU A 152 -16.11 -5.73 -9.65
CA LEU A 152 -14.83 -6.28 -9.20
C LEU A 152 -14.25 -5.45 -8.06
N TYR A 153 -13.76 -6.14 -7.03
CA TYR A 153 -13.13 -5.52 -5.87
C TYR A 153 -11.61 -5.62 -6.04
N PHE A 154 -10.96 -4.61 -6.60
CA PHE A 154 -9.50 -4.55 -6.72
C PHE A 154 -9.01 -3.19 -6.28
N VAL A 155 -8.16 -3.15 -5.27
CA VAL A 155 -7.62 -1.89 -4.75
C VAL A 155 -6.16 -1.76 -5.21
N HIS A 156 -5.92 -0.80 -6.10
CA HIS A 156 -4.62 -0.54 -6.73
C HIS A 156 -3.91 0.65 -6.08
N GLN A 157 -2.60 0.51 -5.87
CA GLN A 157 -1.76 1.62 -5.46
C GLN A 157 -1.67 2.67 -6.56
N ALA A 158 -1.53 2.29 -7.83
CA ALA A 158 -1.34 3.29 -8.88
C ALA A 158 -2.57 4.18 -9.09
N GLY A 159 -3.76 3.60 -9.17
CA GLY A 159 -5.00 4.35 -9.31
C GLY A 159 -6.09 3.56 -10.00
N ILE A 160 -6.92 4.26 -10.77
CA ILE A 160 -8.02 3.64 -11.50
C ILE A 160 -7.63 3.35 -12.95
N TYR A 161 -8.27 2.35 -13.53
CA TYR A 161 -8.27 2.15 -14.97
C TYR A 161 -9.08 3.26 -15.64
N VAL A 162 -8.39 4.17 -16.31
CA VAL A 162 -9.00 5.08 -17.29
C VAL A 162 -8.59 4.64 -18.69
N LYS A 163 -9.53 4.63 -19.64
CA LYS A 163 -9.13 4.72 -21.05
C LYS A 163 -8.49 6.09 -21.19
N GLY A 164 -7.18 6.14 -21.43
CA GLY A 164 -6.41 7.38 -21.38
C GLY A 164 -7.04 8.42 -22.31
N ALA A 165 -7.34 9.59 -21.76
CA ALA A 165 -7.69 10.73 -22.59
C ALA A 165 -6.48 11.17 -23.39
N ARG A 166 -6.65 11.39 -24.70
CA ARG A 166 -5.67 12.15 -25.47
C ARG A 166 -5.67 13.60 -24.95
N PRO A 167 -4.52 14.32 -25.01
CA PRO A 167 -4.44 15.71 -24.56
C PRO A 167 -5.48 16.67 -25.17
N ASP A 168 -6.04 16.29 -26.32
CA ASP A 168 -6.99 17.09 -27.11
C ASP A 168 -8.40 16.45 -27.19
N ASP A 169 -8.69 15.43 -26.38
CA ASP A 169 -9.99 14.73 -26.39
C ASP A 169 -10.84 15.08 -25.17
N ASP A 170 -11.76 16.01 -25.37
CA ASP A 170 -12.77 16.46 -24.41
C ASP A 170 -13.74 15.34 -23.95
N ARG A 171 -13.64 14.13 -24.53
CA ARG A 171 -14.55 13.00 -24.29
C ARG A 171 -14.03 11.97 -23.29
N ALA A 172 -12.77 12.07 -22.83
CA ALA A 172 -12.20 11.11 -21.88
C ALA A 172 -11.66 11.81 -20.62
N PRO A 173 -11.87 11.25 -19.42
CA PRO A 173 -11.36 11.85 -18.18
C PRO A 173 -9.84 11.75 -18.12
N ALA A 174 -9.19 12.79 -17.58
CA ALA A 174 -7.77 12.74 -17.26
C ALA A 174 -7.46 11.55 -16.33
N PRO A 175 -6.27 10.92 -16.44
CA PRO A 175 -5.90 9.84 -15.53
C PRO A 175 -6.01 10.24 -14.06
N PHE A 176 -6.66 9.38 -13.28
CA PHE A 176 -6.83 9.57 -11.84
C PHE A 176 -6.01 8.53 -11.09
N TYR A 177 -4.91 9.00 -10.50
CA TYR A 177 -4.03 8.20 -9.66
C TYR A 177 -4.44 8.28 -8.20
N SER A 178 -4.05 7.29 -7.40
CA SER A 178 -4.29 7.26 -5.96
C SER A 178 -3.78 8.54 -5.29
N PRO A 179 -4.66 9.38 -4.71
CA PRO A 179 -4.26 10.68 -4.18
C PRO A 179 -3.15 10.56 -3.14
N CYS A 180 -2.08 11.34 -3.31
CA CYS A 180 -1.03 11.48 -2.30
C CYS A 180 -1.50 12.46 -1.24
N LEU A 181 -1.68 11.96 -0.01
CA LEU A 181 -2.19 12.75 1.11
C LEU A 181 -1.05 13.40 1.90
N ARG A 182 0.10 12.74 2.01
CA ARG A 182 1.32 13.31 2.60
C ARG A 182 2.57 12.85 1.89
N LYS A 183 3.59 13.71 1.91
CA LYS A 183 4.91 13.44 1.35
C LYS A 183 6.02 14.09 2.18
N GLN A 184 7.20 13.46 2.17
CA GLN A 184 8.41 14.01 2.78
C GLN A 184 9.65 13.44 2.10
N TRP A 185 10.62 14.30 1.78
CA TRP A 185 11.98 13.88 1.46
C TRP A 185 12.89 14.13 2.67
N ASN A 186 13.61 13.11 3.11
CA ASN A 186 14.67 13.23 4.11
C ASN A 186 16.03 12.98 3.44
N GLY A 187 16.79 14.04 3.21
CA GLY A 187 18.11 13.95 2.58
C GLY A 187 19.17 13.25 3.43
N ALA A 188 19.04 13.25 4.76
CA ALA A 188 20.00 12.61 5.65
C ALA A 188 19.89 11.08 5.59
N THR A 189 18.66 10.55 5.49
CA THR A 189 18.40 9.11 5.33
C THR A 189 18.19 8.68 3.89
N LYS A 190 18.23 9.65 2.94
CA LYS A 190 17.97 9.45 1.51
C LYS A 190 16.64 8.77 1.23
N THR A 191 15.60 9.19 1.96
CA THR A 191 14.29 8.52 1.96
C THR A 191 13.20 9.46 1.49
N LEU A 192 12.47 9.05 0.45
CA LEU A 192 11.18 9.63 0.10
C LEU A 192 10.08 8.84 0.79
N ARG A 193 9.23 9.49 1.58
CA ARG A 193 8.09 8.89 2.25
C ARG A 193 6.80 9.50 1.75
N LEU A 194 5.80 8.66 1.52
CA LEU A 194 4.49 9.01 0.99
C LEU A 194 3.41 8.27 1.76
N VAL A 195 2.21 8.84 1.81
CA VAL A 195 0.98 8.10 2.05
C VAL A 195 -0.02 8.42 0.96
N ASN A 196 -0.58 7.38 0.38
CA ASN A 196 -1.54 7.45 -0.71
C ASN A 196 -2.83 6.73 -0.31
N TRP A 197 -3.94 7.24 -0.81
CA TRP A 197 -5.22 6.56 -0.73
C TRP A 197 -5.42 5.67 -1.96
N MET A 198 -5.20 4.37 -1.79
CA MET A 198 -5.33 3.38 -2.87
C MET A 198 -6.74 3.38 -3.43
N GLN A 199 -6.89 3.11 -4.72
CA GLN A 199 -8.17 3.25 -5.42
C GLN A 199 -8.77 1.92 -5.85
N GLN A 200 -10.10 1.85 -5.88
CA GLN A 200 -10.77 0.76 -6.59
C GLN A 200 -10.46 0.89 -8.09
N ALA A 201 -9.73 -0.08 -8.64
CA ALA A 201 -9.15 0.00 -9.98
C ALA A 201 -10.24 0.12 -11.06
N ASN A 202 -11.33 -0.63 -10.90
CA ASN A 202 -12.43 -0.71 -11.86
C ASN A 202 -13.45 0.43 -11.71
N SER A 203 -12.99 1.67 -11.56
CA SER A 203 -13.87 2.83 -11.32
C SER A 203 -14.52 3.38 -12.61
N PRO A 204 -15.76 3.92 -12.54
CA PRO A 204 -16.64 3.94 -11.38
C PRO A 204 -17.08 2.52 -11.00
N CYS A 205 -17.07 2.22 -9.70
CA CYS A 205 -17.45 0.92 -9.16
C CYS A 205 -18.43 1.06 -8.01
N VAL A 206 -19.03 -0.07 -7.62
CA VAL A 206 -19.98 -0.12 -6.50
C VAL A 206 -19.31 -0.17 -5.13
N TRP A 207 -17.97 -0.12 -5.08
CA TRP A 207 -17.17 -0.33 -3.87
C TRP A 207 -16.50 0.97 -3.44
N LYS A 208 -16.30 1.12 -2.13
CA LYS A 208 -15.39 2.11 -1.57
C LYS A 208 -14.05 1.43 -1.29
N SER A 209 -12.94 2.03 -1.71
CA SER A 209 -11.61 1.71 -1.20
C SER A 209 -11.42 2.30 0.20
N GLY A 210 -11.17 1.42 1.17
CA GLY A 210 -10.78 1.76 2.54
C GLY A 210 -9.34 1.38 2.85
N VAL A 211 -8.41 1.62 1.91
CA VAL A 211 -7.00 1.24 2.08
C VAL A 211 -6.07 2.45 1.94
N LEU A 212 -5.25 2.69 2.95
CA LEU A 212 -4.09 3.59 2.86
C LEU A 212 -2.83 2.76 2.64
N ILE A 213 -1.95 3.26 1.78
CA ILE A 213 -0.60 2.72 1.63
C ILE A 213 0.41 3.81 1.96
N TYR A 214 1.25 3.51 2.94
CA TYR A 214 2.46 4.27 3.22
C TYR A 214 3.58 3.64 2.42
N THR A 215 4.43 4.44 1.79
CA THR A 215 5.58 3.95 1.01
C THR A 215 6.80 4.79 1.31
N ALA A 216 7.90 4.12 1.62
CA ALA A 216 9.22 4.69 1.78
C ALA A 216 10.15 4.10 0.72
N TYR A 217 10.68 4.97 -0.15
CA TYR A 217 11.77 4.64 -1.07
C TYR A 217 13.06 5.15 -0.49
N ARG A 218 14.01 4.26 -0.21
CA ARG A 218 15.30 4.61 0.39
C ARG A 218 16.46 4.13 -0.46
N ASP A 219 17.38 5.05 -0.76
CA ASP A 219 18.66 4.71 -1.36
C ASP A 219 19.62 4.20 -0.26
N LEU A 220 20.00 2.92 -0.36
CA LEU A 220 20.98 2.31 0.54
C LEU A 220 22.42 2.39 -0.02
N GLY A 221 22.60 2.87 -1.25
CA GLY A 221 23.85 2.83 -2.01
C GLY A 221 24.05 1.52 -2.76
N GLU A 222 25.13 1.41 -3.54
CA GLU A 222 25.47 0.20 -4.33
C GLU A 222 24.37 -0.29 -5.29
N GLY A 223 23.51 0.62 -5.73
CA GLY A 223 22.36 0.30 -6.59
C GLY A 223 21.19 -0.34 -5.86
N ILE A 224 21.16 -0.31 -4.52
CA ILE A 224 20.10 -0.89 -3.69
C ILE A 224 19.03 0.17 -3.40
N ILE A 225 17.81 -0.13 -3.83
CA ILE A 225 16.60 0.64 -3.51
C ILE A 225 15.76 -0.21 -2.54
N GLU A 226 15.65 0.24 -1.30
CA GLU A 226 14.72 -0.34 -0.33
C GLU A 226 13.33 0.26 -0.55
N VAL A 227 12.32 -0.61 -0.63
CA VAL A 227 10.92 -0.24 -0.67
C VAL A 227 10.25 -0.81 0.56
N ASP A 228 9.93 0.07 1.50
CA ASP A 228 9.20 -0.27 2.73
C ASP A 228 7.78 0.29 2.63
N GLN A 229 6.78 -0.54 2.83
CA GLN A 229 5.38 -0.19 2.68
C GLN A 229 4.60 -0.61 3.92
N VAL A 230 3.59 0.18 4.27
CA VAL A 230 2.58 -0.22 5.27
C VAL A 230 1.20 -0.04 4.66
N LEU A 231 0.45 -1.13 4.60
CA LEU A 231 -0.95 -1.13 4.23
C LEU A 231 -1.79 -1.02 5.49
N HIS A 232 -2.77 -0.10 5.50
CA HIS A 232 -3.74 0.03 6.57
C HIS A 232 -5.17 -0.08 6.01
N ASN A 233 -5.93 -1.06 6.50
CA ASN A 233 -7.32 -1.26 6.13
C ASN A 233 -8.22 -0.44 7.06
N PHE A 234 -8.62 0.76 6.65
CA PHE A 234 -9.61 1.57 7.37
C PHE A 234 -11.05 1.35 6.89
N GLY A 235 -11.24 0.46 5.92
CA GLY A 235 -12.54 0.11 5.35
C GLY A 235 -13.32 -0.89 6.19
N SER A 236 -14.40 -1.41 5.63
CA SER A 236 -15.25 -2.42 6.25
C SER A 236 -15.09 -3.82 5.67
N VAL A 237 -14.29 -3.97 4.61
CA VAL A 237 -14.12 -5.23 3.88
C VAL A 237 -12.80 -5.87 4.30
N PRO A 238 -12.80 -7.15 4.72
CA PRO A 238 -11.56 -7.89 4.96
C PRO A 238 -10.82 -8.15 3.65
N LEU A 239 -9.50 -8.02 3.69
CA LEU A 239 -8.62 -8.16 2.54
C LEU A 239 -7.72 -9.38 2.71
N ASP A 240 -7.56 -10.19 1.67
CA ASP A 240 -7.00 -11.53 1.82
C ASP A 240 -6.06 -11.99 0.71
N TYR A 241 -5.97 -11.20 -0.36
CA TYR A 241 -5.02 -11.44 -1.43
C TYR A 241 -4.26 -10.17 -1.74
N LEU A 242 -2.95 -10.26 -1.63
CA LEU A 242 -2.04 -9.16 -1.88
C LEU A 242 -1.02 -9.57 -2.92
N SER A 243 -0.96 -8.79 -3.99
CA SER A 243 0.07 -8.86 -5.00
C SER A 243 1.03 -7.69 -4.78
N THR A 244 2.23 -7.97 -4.28
CA THR A 244 3.19 -6.91 -3.97
C THR A 244 4.65 -7.38 -3.92
N PRO A 245 5.54 -6.77 -4.73
CA PRO A 245 5.15 -5.88 -5.81
C PRO A 245 4.48 -6.66 -6.96
N TRP A 246 3.44 -6.08 -7.56
CA TRP A 246 3.00 -6.35 -8.92
C TRP A 246 3.81 -5.46 -9.86
N GLY A 247 4.40 -6.03 -10.91
CA GLY A 247 5.13 -5.27 -11.91
C GLY A 247 5.95 -6.16 -12.81
N GLY A 248 7.20 -5.78 -13.06
CA GLY A 248 8.12 -6.52 -13.90
C GLY A 248 8.97 -5.59 -14.76
N VAL A 249 9.58 -6.14 -15.80
CA VAL A 249 10.58 -5.42 -16.60
C VAL A 249 10.25 -5.35 -18.08
N ARG A 250 10.85 -4.36 -18.73
CA ARG A 250 10.89 -4.19 -20.17
C ARG A 250 11.76 -5.29 -20.77
N LYS A 251 11.13 -6.22 -21.47
CA LYS A 251 11.79 -7.43 -21.96
C LYS A 251 12.92 -7.12 -22.96
N SER A 252 12.76 -6.10 -23.79
CA SER A 252 13.78 -5.64 -24.75
C SER A 252 15.04 -5.10 -24.09
N SER A 253 14.96 -4.64 -22.84
CA SER A 253 16.11 -4.13 -22.07
C SER A 253 16.72 -5.19 -21.16
N LEU A 254 15.90 -6.12 -20.67
CA LEU A 254 16.28 -7.19 -19.75
C LEU A 254 15.56 -8.51 -20.16
N PRO A 255 16.06 -9.22 -21.18
CA PRO A 255 15.36 -10.33 -21.83
C PRO A 255 15.34 -11.67 -21.08
N HIS A 256 16.27 -11.89 -20.15
CA HIS A 256 16.43 -13.17 -19.46
C HIS A 256 15.93 -13.09 -18.03
N THR A 257 14.97 -13.95 -17.67
CA THR A 257 14.42 -14.06 -16.31
C THR A 257 15.22 -15.10 -15.52
N ILE A 258 15.66 -14.73 -14.33
CA ILE A 258 16.48 -15.55 -13.43
C ILE A 258 15.72 -15.74 -12.12
N ILE A 259 15.53 -16.99 -11.69
CA ILE A 259 14.93 -17.33 -10.40
C ILE A 259 15.98 -18.01 -9.52
N SER A 260 16.13 -17.51 -8.30
CA SER A 260 16.99 -18.13 -7.29
C SER A 260 16.36 -19.39 -6.69
N LYS A 261 17.19 -20.34 -6.29
CA LYS A 261 16.78 -21.61 -5.67
C LYS A 261 17.18 -21.65 -4.20
N ALA A 262 16.46 -22.44 -3.41
CA ALA A 262 16.72 -22.60 -1.98
C ALA A 262 18.13 -23.12 -1.64
N ASP A 263 18.80 -23.82 -2.56
CA ASP A 263 20.18 -24.28 -2.40
C ASP A 263 21.24 -23.20 -2.70
N GLY A 264 20.82 -21.97 -3.02
CA GLY A 264 21.68 -20.83 -3.34
C GLY A 264 22.10 -20.77 -4.82
N SER A 265 21.74 -21.76 -5.63
CA SER A 265 21.89 -21.70 -7.09
C SER A 265 20.77 -20.85 -7.73
N TRP A 266 20.82 -20.71 -9.05
CA TRP A 266 19.78 -20.02 -9.82
C TRP A 266 19.57 -20.74 -11.16
N ALA A 267 18.42 -20.51 -11.78
CA ALA A 267 18.13 -20.94 -13.13
C ALA A 267 17.58 -19.79 -13.95
N GLU A 268 17.84 -19.83 -15.25
CA GLU A 268 17.07 -19.08 -16.22
C GLU A 268 15.73 -19.77 -16.40
N GLU A 269 14.67 -18.99 -16.36
CA GLU A 269 13.29 -19.45 -16.44
C GLU A 269 12.58 -18.74 -17.58
N GLU A 270 11.64 -19.44 -18.23
CA GLU A 270 10.80 -18.90 -19.28
C GLU A 270 9.33 -19.16 -18.96
N GLY A 271 8.46 -18.36 -19.57
CA GLY A 271 7.04 -18.67 -19.58
C GLY A 271 6.19 -17.52 -20.08
N LEU A 272 4.88 -17.78 -20.17
CA LEU A 272 3.91 -16.83 -20.66
C LEU A 272 3.10 -16.27 -19.49
N TRP A 273 2.83 -14.97 -19.53
CA TRP A 273 1.89 -14.32 -18.64
C TRP A 273 0.52 -14.27 -19.32
N ASN A 274 -0.34 -15.21 -18.95
CA ASN A 274 -1.69 -15.42 -19.43
C ASN A 274 -2.65 -15.65 -18.24
N TRP A 275 -3.91 -15.97 -18.52
CA TRP A 275 -4.90 -16.22 -17.46
C TRP A 275 -4.77 -17.62 -16.82
N ASP A 276 -4.25 -18.59 -17.57
CA ASP A 276 -4.12 -20.00 -17.18
C ASP A 276 -2.67 -20.45 -17.36
N ASP A 277 -2.09 -21.19 -16.41
CA ASP A 277 -0.72 -21.74 -16.49
C ASP A 277 0.42 -20.71 -16.43
N VAL A 278 0.23 -19.61 -15.68
CA VAL A 278 1.34 -18.69 -15.34
C VAL A 278 2.39 -19.44 -14.52
N PRO A 279 3.68 -19.41 -14.91
CA PRO A 279 4.76 -19.96 -14.11
C PRO A 279 4.73 -19.41 -12.69
N GLU A 280 4.76 -20.29 -11.71
CA GLU A 280 4.74 -19.94 -10.29
C GLU A 280 5.73 -20.80 -9.49
N LEU A 281 6.32 -20.20 -8.46
CA LEU A 281 7.17 -20.90 -7.50
C LEU A 281 6.80 -20.46 -6.09
N ARG A 282 6.63 -21.43 -5.18
CA ARG A 282 6.40 -21.11 -3.76
C ARG A 282 7.66 -20.50 -3.16
N LEU A 283 7.51 -19.46 -2.36
CA LEU A 283 8.67 -18.75 -1.79
C LEU A 283 9.66 -19.62 -1.02
N PRO A 284 9.25 -20.65 -0.23
CA PRO A 284 10.20 -21.56 0.42
C PRO A 284 11.03 -22.42 -0.55
N GLN A 285 10.60 -22.56 -1.81
CA GLN A 285 11.34 -23.27 -2.86
C GLN A 285 12.26 -22.32 -3.64
N ALA A 286 11.92 -21.03 -3.67
CA ALA A 286 12.77 -19.97 -4.19
C ALA A 286 13.89 -19.62 -3.21
N GLY A 287 14.97 -19.03 -3.72
CA GLY A 287 16.06 -18.48 -2.91
C GLY A 287 15.78 -17.07 -2.35
N GLY A 288 14.57 -16.54 -2.52
CA GLY A 288 14.13 -15.24 -1.99
C GLY A 288 14.38 -14.03 -2.88
N TRP A 289 14.87 -14.24 -4.11
CA TRP A 289 15.04 -13.20 -5.12
C TRP A 289 14.84 -13.70 -6.56
N ALA A 290 14.46 -12.79 -7.45
CA ALA A 290 14.46 -12.96 -8.90
C ALA A 290 15.30 -11.84 -9.53
N ALA A 291 15.78 -12.04 -10.75
CA ALA A 291 16.48 -11.01 -11.49
C ALA A 291 16.18 -11.08 -12.97
N TRP A 292 16.38 -9.97 -13.66
CA TRP A 292 16.40 -9.91 -15.11
C TRP A 292 17.74 -9.36 -15.58
N VAL A 293 18.29 -9.95 -16.64
CA VAL A 293 19.66 -9.69 -17.10
C VAL A 293 19.73 -9.63 -18.63
N GLN A 294 20.68 -8.85 -19.16
CA GLN A 294 20.93 -8.77 -20.61
C GLN A 294 21.64 -10.00 -21.18
N ASN A 295 22.57 -10.58 -20.43
CA ASN A 295 23.28 -11.81 -20.79
C ASN A 295 23.64 -12.59 -19.50
N PRO A 296 22.98 -13.72 -19.20
CA PRO A 296 23.24 -14.48 -17.98
C PRO A 296 24.60 -15.19 -17.96
N ALA A 297 25.30 -15.27 -19.10
CA ALA A 297 26.64 -15.85 -19.19
C ALA A 297 27.77 -14.85 -18.84
N ASP A 298 27.46 -13.57 -18.62
CA ASP A 298 28.43 -12.52 -18.28
C ASP A 298 28.09 -11.85 -16.96
N ASP A 299 28.94 -12.03 -15.95
CA ASP A 299 28.77 -11.41 -14.63
C ASP A 299 28.85 -9.87 -14.66
N ALA A 300 29.44 -9.29 -15.70
CA ALA A 300 29.47 -7.85 -15.91
C ALA A 300 28.20 -7.31 -16.60
N SER A 301 27.30 -8.18 -17.06
CA SER A 301 26.09 -7.81 -17.78
C SER A 301 25.15 -6.96 -16.92
N PRO A 302 24.53 -5.90 -17.47
CA PRO A 302 23.50 -5.14 -16.77
C PRO A 302 22.32 -6.00 -16.31
N ALA A 303 21.90 -5.80 -15.06
CA ALA A 303 20.82 -6.55 -14.43
C ALA A 303 20.03 -5.71 -13.42
N LEU A 304 18.80 -6.15 -13.16
CA LEU A 304 17.93 -5.67 -12.09
C LEU A 304 17.38 -6.88 -11.32
N SER A 305 17.50 -6.87 -10.00
CA SER A 305 16.88 -7.91 -9.14
C SER A 305 15.73 -7.34 -8.32
N LEU A 306 14.72 -8.19 -8.11
CA LEU A 306 13.70 -8.07 -7.08
C LEU A 306 14.02 -9.03 -5.93
N VAL A 307 14.10 -8.52 -4.70
CA VAL A 307 14.28 -9.33 -3.49
C VAL A 307 12.99 -9.31 -2.67
N PHE A 308 12.38 -10.49 -2.50
CA PHE A 308 11.07 -10.68 -1.88
C PHE A 308 11.09 -11.54 -0.61
N GLY A 309 12.24 -12.14 -0.27
CA GLY A 309 12.43 -12.93 0.93
C GLY A 309 11.84 -14.35 0.84
N THR A 310 12.08 -15.17 1.85
CA THR A 310 11.59 -16.57 1.90
C THR A 310 10.66 -16.84 3.09
N GLN A 311 10.52 -15.88 4.00
CA GLN A 311 9.82 -16.07 5.27
C GLN A 311 8.30 -16.23 5.08
N HIS A 312 7.60 -16.80 6.07
CA HIS A 312 6.14 -16.72 6.12
C HIS A 312 5.69 -15.33 6.58
N VAL A 313 4.39 -15.03 6.45
CA VAL A 313 3.84 -13.78 6.98
C VAL A 313 3.84 -13.83 8.51
N GLN A 314 4.71 -13.05 9.15
CA GLN A 314 4.79 -13.04 10.61
C GLN A 314 3.51 -12.44 11.23
N GLY A 315 2.95 -13.10 12.25
CA GLY A 315 1.72 -12.67 12.92
C GLY A 315 0.42 -13.16 12.26
N ASN A 316 0.52 -14.07 11.30
CA ASN A 316 -0.63 -14.75 10.68
C ASN A 316 -0.81 -16.21 11.15
N GLU A 317 0.10 -16.71 11.98
CA GLU A 317 0.27 -18.14 12.31
C GLU A 317 -0.83 -18.71 13.25
N ASP A 318 -1.56 -17.84 13.97
CA ASP A 318 -2.58 -18.22 14.97
C ASP A 318 -3.97 -17.60 14.71
N ARG A 319 -4.27 -17.14 13.48
CA ARG A 319 -5.53 -16.45 13.21
C ARG A 319 -6.70 -17.44 13.10
N PRO A 320 -7.86 -17.15 13.71
CA PRO A 320 -8.95 -18.12 13.83
C PRO A 320 -9.46 -18.64 12.48
N ALA A 321 -9.92 -19.90 12.48
CA ALA A 321 -10.51 -20.61 11.35
C ALA A 321 -11.84 -20.02 10.82
N ASP A 322 -12.24 -18.84 11.33
CA ASP A 322 -13.44 -18.08 10.95
C ASP A 322 -13.22 -17.16 9.75
N PHE A 323 -11.97 -17.02 9.28
CA PHE A 323 -11.71 -16.45 7.97
C PHE A 323 -12.38 -17.37 6.93
N VAL A 324 -13.26 -16.79 6.10
CA VAL A 324 -14.06 -17.58 5.14
C VAL A 324 -13.12 -18.44 4.32
N LYS A 325 -13.14 -19.75 4.57
CA LYS A 325 -12.32 -20.71 3.85
C LYS A 325 -12.80 -20.72 2.40
N VAL A 326 -11.99 -20.15 1.51
CA VAL A 326 -12.14 -20.40 0.08
C VAL A 326 -11.78 -21.89 -0.12
N PRO A 327 -12.68 -22.76 -0.64
CA PRO A 327 -12.58 -24.22 -0.55
C PRO A 327 -11.34 -24.91 -1.14
N TYR A 328 -10.37 -24.16 -1.69
CA TYR A 328 -9.14 -24.67 -2.33
C TYR A 328 -7.87 -23.93 -1.87
N ARG A 329 -7.94 -23.17 -0.78
CA ARG A 329 -6.85 -22.28 -0.33
C ARG A 329 -5.87 -22.99 0.58
N VAL A 330 -4.57 -22.74 0.35
CA VAL A 330 -3.53 -22.92 1.36
C VAL A 330 -3.31 -21.57 2.05
N GLU A 331 -3.71 -21.46 3.31
CA GLU A 331 -3.50 -20.25 4.12
C GLU A 331 -2.00 -19.91 4.20
N SER A 332 -1.67 -18.62 4.16
CA SER A 332 -0.29 -18.11 4.15
C SER A 332 0.57 -18.58 2.96
N GLU A 333 -0.05 -19.04 1.88
CA GLU A 333 0.66 -19.29 0.62
C GLU A 333 1.29 -17.99 0.10
N ARG A 334 2.60 -18.08 -0.17
CA ARG A 334 3.37 -17.03 -0.84
C ARG A 334 4.04 -17.62 -2.07
N LYS A 335 3.89 -16.93 -3.19
CA LYS A 335 4.43 -17.33 -4.49
C LYS A 335 5.08 -16.15 -5.18
N ILE A 336 6.09 -16.43 -5.99
CA ILE A 336 6.51 -15.55 -7.08
C ILE A 336 5.94 -16.11 -8.38
N LEU A 337 5.34 -15.24 -9.19
CA LEU A 337 4.90 -15.57 -10.54
C LEU A 337 5.69 -14.71 -11.53
N TRP A 338 5.91 -15.22 -12.73
CA TRP A 338 6.60 -14.51 -13.80
C TRP A 338 6.14 -14.94 -15.18
N GLY A 339 6.39 -14.11 -16.18
CA GLY A 339 6.25 -14.51 -17.57
C GLY A 339 6.12 -13.35 -18.55
N THR A 340 6.23 -13.66 -19.83
CA THR A 340 6.10 -12.68 -20.90
C THR A 340 4.64 -12.35 -21.18
N ALA A 341 4.28 -11.08 -21.04
CA ALA A 341 2.91 -10.61 -21.21
C ALA A 341 2.59 -10.25 -22.68
N GLY A 342 1.38 -10.63 -23.09
CA GLY A 342 0.85 -10.40 -24.44
C GLY A 342 1.16 -11.54 -25.42
N LYS A 343 0.34 -11.68 -26.47
CA LYS A 343 0.63 -12.64 -27.55
C LYS A 343 1.90 -12.20 -28.27
N ALA A 344 2.83 -13.13 -28.47
CA ALA A 344 4.07 -12.89 -29.21
C ALA A 344 4.90 -11.64 -28.77
N GLY A 345 4.84 -11.24 -27.49
CA GLY A 345 5.67 -10.14 -26.96
C GLY A 345 5.19 -8.72 -27.32
N GLU A 346 3.95 -8.55 -27.77
CA GLU A 346 3.36 -7.25 -28.15
C GLU A 346 3.45 -6.16 -27.08
N ARG A 347 3.58 -6.51 -25.79
CA ARG A 347 3.65 -5.54 -24.68
C ARG A 347 5.07 -5.14 -24.28
N ASP A 348 6.11 -5.79 -24.80
CA ASP A 348 7.51 -5.61 -24.35
C ASP A 348 7.64 -5.67 -22.81
N TYR A 349 6.97 -6.66 -22.22
CA TYR A 349 6.79 -6.76 -20.76
C TYR A 349 7.02 -8.20 -20.29
N GLU A 350 8.01 -8.38 -19.43
CA GLU A 350 8.19 -9.56 -18.60
C GLU A 350 7.59 -9.25 -17.23
N ALA A 351 6.36 -9.70 -17.01
CA ALA A 351 5.62 -9.48 -15.79
C ALA A 351 6.16 -10.36 -14.66
N ALA A 352 6.06 -9.85 -13.44
CA ALA A 352 6.26 -10.61 -12.23
C ALA A 352 5.43 -10.04 -11.09
N GLU A 353 4.99 -10.93 -10.22
CA GLU A 353 4.34 -10.54 -9.00
C GLU A 353 4.71 -11.48 -7.86
N GLN A 354 4.71 -10.94 -6.65
CA GLN A 354 4.69 -11.76 -5.44
C GLN A 354 3.29 -11.80 -4.86
N VAL A 355 2.63 -12.95 -4.97
CA VAL A 355 1.32 -13.21 -4.36
C VAL A 355 1.50 -13.62 -2.90
N THR A 356 0.71 -13.01 -2.03
CA THR A 356 0.66 -13.28 -0.61
C THR A 356 -0.79 -13.41 -0.15
N LYS A 357 -1.14 -14.61 0.32
CA LYS A 357 -2.40 -14.85 1.00
C LYS A 357 -2.27 -14.38 2.45
N LEU A 358 -3.00 -13.34 2.82
CA LEU A 358 -3.05 -12.79 4.19
C LEU A 358 -4.50 -12.65 4.67
N ALA A 359 -4.68 -12.09 5.87
CA ALA A 359 -5.97 -11.88 6.48
C ALA A 359 -6.00 -10.50 7.16
N LEU A 360 -6.08 -9.41 6.38
CA LEU A 360 -6.04 -8.04 6.88
C LEU A 360 -7.45 -7.51 7.18
N ARG A 361 -7.84 -7.50 8.46
CA ARG A 361 -9.17 -7.07 8.91
C ARG A 361 -9.30 -5.54 8.97
N PRO A 362 -10.52 -4.99 8.98
CA PRO A 362 -10.76 -3.59 9.32
C PRO A 362 -10.02 -3.14 10.58
N GLY A 363 -9.33 -2.01 10.49
CA GLY A 363 -8.49 -1.42 11.53
C GLY A 363 -7.06 -1.99 11.62
N GLU A 364 -6.73 -3.06 10.91
CA GLU A 364 -5.40 -3.67 10.97
C GLU A 364 -4.41 -3.07 9.96
N SER A 365 -3.12 -3.31 10.21
CA SER A 365 -2.04 -2.89 9.32
C SER A 365 -1.06 -4.03 9.03
N CYS A 366 -0.42 -3.99 7.86
CA CYS A 366 0.61 -4.92 7.43
C CYS A 366 1.81 -4.16 6.88
N SER A 367 3.02 -4.49 7.34
CA SER A 367 4.30 -3.99 6.81
C SER A 367 4.83 -4.92 5.74
N LEU A 368 5.44 -4.35 4.72
CA LEU A 368 6.00 -5.06 3.57
C LEU A 368 7.33 -4.43 3.20
N ARG A 369 8.40 -5.23 3.19
CA ARG A 369 9.71 -4.78 2.74
C ARG A 369 10.23 -5.66 1.63
N TRP A 370 10.64 -5.02 0.55
CA TRP A 370 11.29 -5.66 -0.59
C TRP A 370 12.35 -4.71 -1.15
N PHE A 371 13.21 -5.22 -2.01
CA PHE A 371 14.33 -4.45 -2.56
C PHE A 371 14.41 -4.58 -4.07
N LEU A 372 14.83 -3.50 -4.72
CA LEU A 372 15.38 -3.54 -6.07
C LEU A 372 16.88 -3.37 -6.02
N VAL A 373 17.62 -4.19 -6.77
CA VAL A 373 19.08 -4.08 -6.88
C VAL A 373 19.47 -3.90 -8.33
N SER A 374 19.97 -2.72 -8.68
CA SER A 374 20.41 -2.35 -10.02
C SER A 374 21.93 -2.43 -10.13
N GLY A 375 22.46 -3.07 -11.17
CA GLY A 375 23.91 -3.13 -11.35
C GLY A 375 24.36 -4.17 -12.37
N LYS A 376 25.54 -4.75 -12.12
CA LYS A 376 26.09 -5.88 -12.87
C LYS A 376 25.56 -7.19 -12.30
N PHE A 377 25.34 -8.19 -13.13
CA PHE A 377 24.70 -9.45 -12.73
C PHE A 377 25.39 -10.15 -11.56
N GLY A 378 26.72 -10.27 -11.57
CA GLY A 378 27.47 -10.87 -10.46
C GLY A 378 27.28 -10.13 -9.13
N HIS A 379 27.29 -8.79 -9.18
CA HIS A 379 27.01 -7.94 -8.01
C HIS A 379 25.56 -8.09 -7.54
N VAL A 380 24.60 -8.00 -8.46
CA VAL A 380 23.17 -8.09 -8.19
C VAL A 380 22.84 -9.41 -7.48
N ARG A 381 23.34 -10.55 -7.96
CA ARG A 381 23.13 -11.86 -7.30
C ARG A 381 23.70 -11.91 -5.88
N GLN A 382 24.92 -11.41 -5.69
CA GLN A 382 25.56 -11.42 -4.37
C GLN A 382 24.82 -10.53 -3.37
N VAL A 383 24.42 -9.33 -3.80
CA VAL A 383 23.69 -8.38 -2.95
C VAL A 383 22.28 -8.89 -2.65
N ALA A 384 21.55 -9.35 -3.66
CA ALA A 384 20.19 -9.87 -3.52
C ALA A 384 20.13 -10.98 -2.47
N SER A 385 21.03 -11.98 -2.55
CA SER A 385 21.11 -13.07 -1.57
C SER A 385 21.32 -12.61 -0.13
N ARG A 386 22.06 -11.50 0.09
CA ARG A 386 22.24 -10.94 1.45
C ARG A 386 21.00 -10.21 1.96
N LEU A 387 20.22 -9.61 1.07
CA LEU A 387 19.02 -8.84 1.41
C LEU A 387 17.79 -9.73 1.68
N VAL A 388 17.82 -11.01 1.28
CA VAL A 388 16.71 -11.96 1.48
C VAL A 388 16.20 -11.98 2.93
N ALA A 389 17.11 -11.94 3.91
CA ALA A 389 16.75 -11.96 5.33
C ALA A 389 16.09 -10.66 5.84
N HIS A 390 16.17 -9.58 5.07
CA HIS A 390 15.60 -8.27 5.40
C HIS A 390 14.28 -7.99 4.67
N ALA A 391 13.94 -8.81 3.66
CA ALA A 391 12.66 -8.74 2.96
C ALA A 391 11.61 -9.53 3.75
N GLU A 392 10.52 -8.88 4.12
CA GLU A 392 9.52 -9.43 5.04
C GLU A 392 8.12 -8.91 4.74
N ILE A 393 7.12 -9.70 5.13
CA ILE A 393 5.72 -9.25 5.25
C ILE A 393 5.25 -9.61 6.65
N LYS A 394 4.69 -8.65 7.36
CA LYS A 394 4.34 -8.81 8.77
C LYS A 394 3.10 -8.01 9.13
N THR A 395 2.18 -8.61 9.88
CA THR A 395 1.13 -7.82 10.54
C THR A 395 1.75 -6.99 11.66
N ILE A 396 1.45 -5.70 11.68
CA ILE A 396 1.93 -4.76 12.68
C ILE A 396 0.78 -4.04 13.38
N SER A 397 1.02 -3.64 14.61
CA SER A 397 0.13 -2.79 15.40
C SER A 397 0.91 -1.58 15.91
N PHE A 398 0.20 -0.48 16.13
CA PHE A 398 0.78 0.76 16.61
C PHE A 398 0.24 1.11 17.99
N ASP A 399 1.10 1.66 18.84
CA ASP A 399 0.67 2.30 20.06
C ASP A 399 -0.03 3.65 19.77
N ALA A 400 -0.60 4.23 20.81
CA ALA A 400 -1.30 5.51 20.73
C ALA A 400 -0.50 6.67 21.35
N ALA A 401 0.82 6.50 21.56
CA ALA A 401 1.67 7.50 22.21
C ALA A 401 2.23 8.53 21.22
N ALA A 402 2.27 8.21 19.93
CA ALA A 402 2.76 9.10 18.89
C ALA A 402 1.67 10.10 18.46
N ILE A 403 1.99 11.41 18.54
CA ILE A 403 1.05 12.50 18.28
C ILE A 403 1.50 13.35 17.09
N GLN A 404 0.62 13.51 16.10
CA GLN A 404 0.73 14.44 14.98
C GLN A 404 0.05 15.76 15.36
N SER A 405 0.84 16.80 15.50
CA SER A 405 0.31 18.16 15.71
C SER A 405 -0.24 18.74 14.40
N VAL A 406 -1.33 19.50 14.51
CA VAL A 406 -2.01 20.17 13.41
C VAL A 406 -2.31 21.61 13.82
N TRP A 407 -2.13 22.53 12.88
CA TRP A 407 -2.30 23.96 13.05
C TRP A 407 -3.41 24.49 12.15
N ALA A 408 -3.96 25.64 12.51
CA ALA A 408 -4.94 26.34 11.69
C ALA A 408 -4.67 27.85 11.66
N ALA A 409 -4.92 28.46 10.50
CA ALA A 409 -4.90 29.90 10.30
C ALA A 409 -5.83 30.28 9.14
N ASP A 410 -6.63 31.33 9.32
CA ASP A 410 -7.46 31.94 8.27
C ASP A 410 -8.33 30.92 7.47
N GLY A 411 -8.97 29.98 8.17
CA GLY A 411 -9.80 28.94 7.54
C GLY A 411 -9.02 27.82 6.83
N ARG A 412 -7.70 27.74 7.04
CA ARG A 412 -6.83 26.70 6.48
C ARG A 412 -6.30 25.82 7.60
N VAL A 413 -6.13 24.53 7.29
CA VAL A 413 -5.52 23.53 8.17
C VAL A 413 -4.15 23.18 7.62
N SER A 414 -3.15 23.06 8.49
CA SER A 414 -1.77 22.75 8.13
C SER A 414 -1.17 21.73 9.07
N THR A 415 -0.29 20.88 8.53
CA THR A 415 0.51 19.91 9.29
C THR A 415 2.00 20.24 9.25
N SER A 416 2.37 21.42 8.71
CA SER A 416 3.76 21.89 8.58
C SER A 416 4.17 22.89 9.66
N GLY A 417 3.28 23.24 10.60
CA GLY A 417 3.54 24.24 11.63
C GLY A 417 2.98 25.63 11.34
N GLU A 418 2.30 25.83 10.21
CA GLU A 418 1.76 27.14 9.84
C GLU A 418 0.45 27.47 10.59
N GLY A 419 0.46 28.56 11.35
CA GLY A 419 -0.71 29.05 12.08
C GLY A 419 -0.65 28.78 13.59
N ALA A 420 -1.79 28.87 14.26
CA ALA A 420 -1.91 28.55 15.68
C ALA A 420 -2.11 27.04 15.87
N PRO A 421 -1.53 26.41 16.91
CA PRO A 421 -1.82 25.02 17.25
C PRO A 421 -3.32 24.82 17.40
N TRP A 422 -3.86 23.83 16.69
CA TRP A 422 -5.30 23.52 16.71
C TRP A 422 -5.57 22.21 17.42
N ALA A 423 -4.90 21.13 17.01
CA ALA A 423 -5.23 19.78 17.47
C ALA A 423 -4.03 18.84 17.45
N GLY A 424 -4.05 17.84 18.34
CA GLY A 424 -3.16 16.69 18.33
C GLY A 424 -3.92 15.44 17.89
N PHE A 425 -3.53 14.85 16.78
CA PHE A 425 -4.06 13.57 16.29
C PHE A 425 -3.10 12.46 16.66
N LEU A 426 -3.57 11.21 16.72
CA LEU A 426 -2.66 10.07 16.73
C LEU A 426 -1.90 10.07 15.40
N ALA A 427 -0.57 9.93 15.45
CA ALA A 427 0.24 9.89 14.24
C ALA A 427 0.02 8.57 13.47
N PHE A 428 -0.25 7.47 14.18
CA PHE A 428 -0.30 6.12 13.60
C PHE A 428 -1.67 5.47 13.81
N PRO A 429 -2.04 4.47 12.98
CA PRO A 429 -3.30 3.74 13.10
C PRO A 429 -3.32 2.82 14.32
N ALA A 430 -3.51 3.39 15.51
CA ALA A 430 -3.68 2.63 16.74
C ALA A 430 -5.00 1.84 16.72
N PRO A 431 -5.10 0.70 17.43
CA PRO A 431 -6.34 -0.09 17.50
C PRO A 431 -7.57 0.75 17.85
N GLY A 432 -8.63 0.60 17.05
CA GLY A 432 -9.89 1.32 17.23
C GLY A 432 -9.89 2.78 16.75
N SER A 433 -8.78 3.28 16.17
CA SER A 433 -8.74 4.60 15.55
C SER A 433 -9.15 4.57 14.08
N VAL A 434 -9.51 5.73 13.54
CA VAL A 434 -9.87 5.94 12.13
C VAL A 434 -9.06 7.11 11.55
N PRO A 435 -8.68 7.06 10.26
CA PRO A 435 -7.96 8.17 9.64
C PRO A 435 -8.85 9.40 9.50
N VAL A 436 -8.25 10.57 9.66
CA VAL A 436 -8.91 11.87 9.52
C VAL A 436 -8.30 12.62 8.34
N PHE A 437 -9.13 12.87 7.34
CA PHE A 437 -8.74 13.49 6.08
C PHE A 437 -9.12 14.97 6.06
N LEU A 438 -8.29 15.76 5.38
CA LEU A 438 -8.62 17.11 4.95
C LEU A 438 -8.97 17.08 3.47
N LEU A 439 -10.22 17.43 3.15
CA LEU A 439 -10.68 17.62 1.79
C LEU A 439 -10.92 19.11 1.51
N LYS A 440 -10.91 19.48 0.23
CA LYS A 440 -11.32 20.80 -0.24
C LYS A 440 -12.41 20.66 -1.28
N ASP A 441 -13.55 21.31 -1.07
CA ASP A 441 -14.53 21.48 -2.14
C ASP A 441 -14.10 22.65 -3.01
N ARG A 442 -13.57 22.37 -4.20
CA ARG A 442 -13.06 23.42 -5.11
C ARG A 442 -14.16 24.29 -5.72
N ARG A 443 -15.43 23.93 -5.55
CA ARG A 443 -16.57 24.77 -5.99
C ARG A 443 -16.78 25.94 -5.03
N SER A 444 -16.69 25.69 -3.72
CA SER A 444 -16.85 26.71 -2.69
C SER A 444 -15.53 27.27 -2.17
N GLY A 445 -14.43 26.52 -2.35
CA GLY A 445 -13.12 26.81 -1.76
C GLY A 445 -12.97 26.35 -0.30
N GLU A 446 -14.02 25.78 0.30
CA GLU A 446 -14.05 25.41 1.72
C GLU A 446 -13.29 24.11 2.02
N TYR A 447 -12.65 24.08 3.19
CA TYR A 447 -12.04 22.87 3.75
C TYR A 447 -13.04 22.06 4.58
N LEU A 448 -12.95 20.73 4.43
CA LEU A 448 -13.79 19.75 5.12
C LEU A 448 -12.90 18.72 5.82
N VAL A 449 -13.02 18.62 7.14
CA VAL A 449 -12.41 17.55 7.94
C VAL A 449 -13.40 16.39 8.03
N THR A 450 -12.95 15.18 7.65
CA THR A 450 -13.82 14.00 7.52
C THR A 450 -13.08 12.70 7.76
N THR A 451 -13.81 11.66 8.18
CA THR A 451 -13.35 10.25 8.14
C THR A 451 -13.89 9.49 6.93
N ASP A 452 -14.90 10.05 6.24
CA ASP A 452 -15.37 9.55 4.94
C ASP A 452 -14.63 10.30 3.83
N ILE A 453 -13.59 9.67 3.27
CA ILE A 453 -12.82 10.23 2.16
C ILE A 453 -13.67 10.44 0.88
N TYR A 454 -14.85 9.82 0.81
CA TYR A 454 -15.82 10.02 -0.28
C TYR A 454 -16.83 11.14 0.00
N ALA A 455 -16.69 11.91 1.09
CA ALA A 455 -17.71 12.88 1.52
C ALA A 455 -18.11 13.92 0.44
N LEU A 456 -17.22 14.22 -0.51
CA LEU A 456 -17.48 15.14 -1.63
C LEU A 456 -17.74 14.43 -2.97
N ALA A 457 -17.68 13.10 -3.00
CA ALA A 457 -17.86 12.29 -4.20
C ALA A 457 -19.35 12.27 -4.60
N PRO A 458 -19.69 12.66 -5.85
CA PRO A 458 -21.00 12.39 -6.39
C PRO A 458 -21.29 10.90 -6.41
N SER A 459 -22.55 10.54 -6.20
CA SER A 459 -23.01 9.16 -6.26
C SER A 459 -24.22 9.02 -7.19
N GLU A 460 -24.29 7.90 -7.89
CA GLU A 460 -25.39 7.57 -8.80
C GLU A 460 -25.86 6.14 -8.56
N PRO A 461 -27.16 5.83 -8.65
CA PRO A 461 -27.65 4.46 -8.57
C PRO A 461 -26.99 3.56 -9.61
N PHE A 462 -26.63 2.35 -9.21
CA PHE A 462 -26.10 1.32 -10.10
C PHE A 462 -27.16 0.23 -10.36
N PRO A 463 -27.53 -0.01 -11.63
CA PRO A 463 -28.41 -1.12 -11.97
C PRO A 463 -27.65 -2.44 -11.84
N ASN A 464 -28.17 -3.37 -11.05
CA ASN A 464 -27.55 -4.69 -10.87
C ASN A 464 -27.58 -5.47 -12.21
N PRO A 465 -26.41 -5.84 -12.78
CA PRO A 465 -26.35 -6.53 -14.06
C PRO A 465 -26.54 -8.04 -13.93
N LEU A 466 -26.51 -8.58 -12.71
CA LEU A 466 -26.59 -10.02 -12.48
C LEU A 466 -28.02 -10.52 -12.68
N PRO A 467 -28.21 -11.75 -13.18
CA PRO A 467 -29.52 -12.41 -13.22
C PRO A 467 -30.14 -12.56 -11.81
N PRO A 468 -31.47 -12.48 -11.64
CA PRO A 468 -32.13 -12.62 -10.34
C PRO A 468 -31.87 -13.95 -9.60
N ASP A 469 -31.55 -15.01 -10.33
CA ASP A 469 -31.21 -16.34 -9.83
C ASP A 469 -29.71 -16.51 -9.52
N HIS A 470 -28.87 -15.52 -9.84
CA HIS A 470 -27.46 -15.54 -9.51
C HIS A 470 -27.26 -15.43 -7.99
N ALA A 471 -26.37 -16.24 -7.41
CA ALA A 471 -26.14 -16.31 -5.96
C ALA A 471 -25.77 -14.94 -5.34
N GLU A 472 -25.06 -14.11 -6.11
CA GLU A 472 -24.64 -12.78 -5.69
C GLU A 472 -25.66 -11.67 -5.96
N TYR A 473 -26.80 -11.96 -6.60
CA TYR A 473 -27.77 -10.93 -7.02
C TYR A 473 -28.16 -10.01 -5.85
N ALA A 474 -28.50 -10.56 -4.69
CA ALA A 474 -28.89 -9.78 -3.52
C ALA A 474 -27.79 -8.82 -3.04
N ARG A 475 -26.51 -9.20 -3.11
CA ARG A 475 -25.37 -8.37 -2.68
C ARG A 475 -25.26 -7.09 -3.51
N TYR A 476 -25.60 -7.18 -4.79
CA TYR A 476 -25.45 -6.09 -5.77
C TYR A 476 -26.75 -5.32 -6.03
N GLN A 477 -27.82 -5.60 -5.27
CA GLN A 477 -29.03 -4.77 -5.30
C GLN A 477 -28.81 -3.41 -4.62
N ASN A 478 -29.46 -2.38 -5.17
CA ASN A 478 -29.49 -1.01 -4.63
C ASN A 478 -28.09 -0.39 -4.38
N ARG A 479 -27.10 -0.79 -5.17
CA ARG A 479 -25.75 -0.22 -5.09
C ARG A 479 -25.73 1.18 -5.71
N VAL A 480 -24.70 1.93 -5.35
CA VAL A 480 -24.39 3.22 -5.96
C VAL A 480 -22.95 3.22 -6.45
N PHE A 481 -22.71 3.93 -7.55
CA PHE A 481 -21.40 4.33 -7.97
C PHE A 481 -20.90 5.52 -7.16
N TYR A 482 -19.60 5.57 -6.96
CA TYR A 482 -18.91 6.73 -6.43
C TYR A 482 -18.01 7.32 -7.53
N LYS A 483 -18.07 8.64 -7.72
CA LYS A 483 -17.23 9.39 -8.66
C LYS A 483 -16.13 10.14 -7.92
N GLN A 484 -15.27 9.40 -7.22
CA GLN A 484 -14.19 9.95 -6.40
C GLN A 484 -13.12 10.70 -7.21
N TYR A 485 -13.08 10.48 -8.52
CA TYR A 485 -12.20 11.18 -9.47
C TYR A 485 -12.74 12.53 -9.93
N SER A 486 -13.84 13.03 -9.33
CA SER A 486 -14.44 14.30 -9.75
C SER A 486 -13.50 15.50 -9.51
N PRO A 487 -13.35 16.41 -10.48
CA PRO A 487 -12.32 17.46 -10.43
C PRO A 487 -12.54 18.52 -9.34
N HIS A 488 -13.77 18.61 -8.80
CA HIS A 488 -14.09 19.52 -7.70
C HIS A 488 -13.55 19.05 -6.34
N ILE A 489 -13.06 17.83 -6.23
CA ILE A 489 -12.56 17.27 -4.97
C ILE A 489 -11.05 17.53 -4.89
N GLY A 490 -10.63 18.26 -3.86
CA GLY A 490 -9.24 18.31 -3.42
C GLY A 490 -9.01 17.31 -2.29
N TYR A 491 -8.08 16.38 -2.48
CA TYR A 491 -7.57 15.51 -1.43
C TYR A 491 -6.30 16.15 -0.87
N GLU A 492 -6.43 16.89 0.23
CA GLU A 492 -5.41 17.85 0.65
C GLU A 492 -4.40 17.25 1.63
N ASP A 493 -4.87 16.50 2.64
CA ASP A 493 -4.00 15.97 3.69
C ASP A 493 -4.58 14.75 4.43
N LEU A 494 -3.70 13.97 5.07
CA LEU A 494 -4.00 13.06 6.16
C LEU A 494 -3.56 13.72 7.47
N LEU A 495 -4.53 14.21 8.25
CA LEU A 495 -4.27 14.94 9.49
C LEU A 495 -3.74 14.04 10.61
N GLY A 496 -4.03 12.74 10.52
CA GLY A 496 -3.67 11.72 11.50
C GLY A 496 -4.85 10.79 11.74
N TYR A 497 -4.93 10.26 12.96
CA TYR A 497 -5.95 9.32 13.39
C TYR A 497 -6.65 9.80 14.66
N ALA A 498 -7.91 9.42 14.81
CA ALA A 498 -8.74 9.76 15.96
C ALA A 498 -9.62 8.59 16.38
N TYR A 499 -10.12 8.61 17.61
CA TYR A 499 -11.04 7.58 18.08
C TYR A 499 -12.50 7.96 17.75
N PRO A 500 -13.30 7.06 17.17
CA PRO A 500 -14.73 7.30 16.94
C PRO A 500 -15.55 7.24 18.23
N THR A 501 -15.00 6.63 19.29
CA THR A 501 -15.59 6.53 20.63
C THR A 501 -14.60 7.02 21.68
N LYS A 502 -15.08 7.52 22.81
CA LYS A 502 -14.19 8.00 23.88
C LYS A 502 -13.38 6.81 24.43
N PRO A 503 -12.04 6.85 24.43
CA PRO A 503 -11.25 5.82 25.09
C PRO A 503 -11.49 5.85 26.61
N ILE A 504 -11.65 4.68 27.23
CA ILE A 504 -12.02 4.54 28.66
C ILE A 504 -10.86 4.97 29.57
N ASP A 505 -9.63 4.59 29.22
CA ASP A 505 -8.46 4.71 30.10
C ASP A 505 -7.44 5.77 29.63
N LYS A 506 -7.86 6.70 28.75
CA LYS A 506 -6.96 7.71 28.18
C LYS A 506 -7.58 9.11 28.21
N PRO A 507 -6.83 10.14 28.60
CA PRO A 507 -7.23 11.53 28.40
C PRO A 507 -7.56 11.76 26.92
N ALA A 508 -8.77 12.25 26.65
CA ALA A 508 -9.21 12.55 25.30
C ALA A 508 -10.25 13.67 25.32
N ALA A 509 -10.20 14.52 24.30
CA ALA A 509 -11.15 15.60 24.09
C ALA A 509 -11.88 15.42 22.76
N LYS A 510 -13.11 15.94 22.70
CA LYS A 510 -13.89 15.95 21.46
C LYS A 510 -13.26 16.94 20.48
N ILE A 511 -13.21 16.59 19.20
CA ILE A 511 -12.74 17.52 18.17
C ILE A 511 -13.67 18.73 18.06
N GLU A 512 -13.07 19.91 17.88
CA GLU A 512 -13.77 21.15 17.60
C GLU A 512 -13.25 21.73 16.28
N ALA A 513 -14.15 22.29 15.47
CA ALA A 513 -13.77 22.88 14.20
C ALA A 513 -13.03 24.21 14.43
N PRO A 514 -11.89 24.45 13.78
CA PRO A 514 -11.28 25.76 13.79
C PRO A 514 -12.13 26.72 12.93
N PRO A 515 -12.08 28.04 13.18
CA PRO A 515 -12.83 29.02 12.39
C PRO A 515 -12.58 28.86 10.88
N GLY A 516 -13.65 28.83 10.09
CA GLY A 516 -13.58 28.70 8.62
C GLY A 516 -13.40 27.27 8.09
N VAL A 517 -13.36 26.26 8.96
CA VAL A 517 -13.23 24.85 8.57
C VAL A 517 -14.47 24.08 9.01
N ARG A 518 -14.99 23.22 8.14
CA ARG A 518 -16.18 22.41 8.42
C ARG A 518 -15.79 21.03 8.92
N LEU A 519 -16.54 20.52 9.91
CA LEU A 519 -16.53 19.10 10.26
C LEU A 519 -17.67 18.37 9.55
N HIS A 520 -17.33 17.35 8.75
CA HIS A 520 -18.31 16.40 8.22
C HIS A 520 -19.01 15.65 9.38
N PRO A 521 -20.27 15.20 9.27
CA PRO A 521 -20.94 14.41 10.32
C PRO A 521 -20.11 13.23 10.84
N SER A 522 -19.32 12.60 9.97
CA SER A 522 -18.44 11.49 10.35
C SER A 522 -17.24 11.90 11.21
N ALA A 523 -16.92 13.19 11.29
CA ALA A 523 -15.85 13.75 12.12
C ALA A 523 -16.36 14.44 13.40
N GLN A 524 -17.63 14.83 13.47
CA GLN A 524 -18.17 15.63 14.60
C GLN A 524 -18.09 14.94 15.97
N ASN A 525 -17.96 13.62 16.01
CA ASN A 525 -17.93 12.84 17.26
C ASN A 525 -16.58 12.19 17.54
N LEU A 526 -15.52 12.64 16.88
CA LEU A 526 -14.18 12.12 17.11
C LEU A 526 -13.60 12.59 18.44
N TRP A 527 -12.81 11.72 19.03
CA TRP A 527 -12.05 11.95 20.24
C TRP A 527 -10.56 11.95 19.92
N LEU A 528 -9.90 13.04 20.29
CA LEU A 528 -8.48 13.28 20.10
C LEU A 528 -7.73 13.02 21.42
N PRO A 529 -6.52 12.46 21.37
CA PRO A 529 -5.65 12.36 22.54
C PRO A 529 -5.35 13.76 23.11
N GLN A 530 -5.24 13.86 24.44
CA GLN A 530 -4.86 15.08 25.15
C GLN A 530 -3.39 15.06 25.58
#